data_AF-A0A378QG21-F1
#
_entry.id   AF-A0A378QG21-F1
#
_cell.length_a   1.000
_cell.length_b   1.000
_cell.length_c   1.000
_cell.angle_alpha   90.00
_cell.angle_beta   90.00
_cell.angle_gamma   90.00
#
_symmetry.space_group_name_H-M   'P 1'
#
loop_
_entity.id
_entity.type
_entity.pdbx_description
1 polymer ?
#
loop_
_entity_poly.entity_id
_entity_poly.type
_entity_poly.pdbx_seq_one_letter_code
_entity_poly.pdbx_strand_id
1 'polypeptide(L)'
;MIDIVVKLFAKFKQRYNALMATGGQYDWGRNKILEWADYFSSKNATIVELSQAYRLSKDAFKKFPPNEVEFLDLVRQGRYMDKDKALQIACECASLSQYETVTDKWQHPVIFETAMRIGFFALTHEPAYTVKDKWARAYKAVCDEMDAGAMFAIPTAPLLENKQPIASDEFAMQMLSSCKKSKGVLA
;
A
#
# COMPACT_ATOMS: atom_id res chain seq x y z
N MET A 1 4.33 14.30 18.84
CA MET A 1 4.32 15.09 17.59
C MET A 1 4.51 16.59 17.84
N ILE A 2 3.75 17.21 18.73
CA ILE A 2 3.79 18.67 19.01
C ILE A 2 5.22 19.22 19.20
N ASP A 3 6.05 18.62 20.06
CA ASP A 3 7.43 19.10 20.30
C ASP A 3 8.32 19.08 19.05
N ILE A 4 8.09 18.14 18.14
CA ILE A 4 8.81 18.04 16.87
C ILE A 4 8.40 19.21 15.96
N VAL A 5 7.10 19.49 15.88
CA VAL A 5 6.56 20.61 15.09
C VAL A 5 7.00 21.95 15.66
N VAL A 6 7.06 22.11 16.99
CA VAL A 6 7.63 23.31 17.64
C VAL A 6 9.07 23.56 17.18
N LYS A 7 9.92 22.52 17.20
CA LYS A 7 11.31 22.61 16.73
C LYS A 7 11.40 22.91 15.23
N LEU A 8 10.50 22.34 14.43
CA LEU A 8 10.40 22.61 12.99
C LEU A 8 10.02 24.08 12.72
N PHE A 9 9.04 24.61 13.44
CA PHE A 9 8.57 25.99 13.30
C PHE A 9 9.64 26.99 13.72
N ALA A 10 10.42 26.70 14.76
CA ALA A 10 11.57 27.53 15.13
C ALA A 10 12.56 27.69 13.97
N LYS A 11 12.82 26.60 13.23
CA LYS A 11 13.68 26.63 12.03
C LYS A 11 13.03 27.39 10.87
N PHE A 12 11.72 27.31 10.70
CA PHE A 12 11.01 28.11 9.69
C PHE A 12 11.01 29.60 10.00
N LYS A 13 10.82 30.00 11.27
CA LYS A 13 10.91 31.41 11.69
C LYS A 13 12.29 32.01 11.41
N GLN A 14 13.36 31.25 11.62
CA GLN A 14 14.72 31.70 11.27
C GLN A 14 14.87 31.95 9.75
N ARG A 15 14.23 31.13 8.91
CA ARG A 15 14.34 31.20 7.45
C ARG A 15 13.44 32.27 6.85
N TYR A 16 12.20 32.37 7.30
CA TYR A 16 11.18 33.29 6.77
C TYR A 16 10.93 34.47 7.71
N ASN A 17 11.99 34.95 8.38
CA ASN A 17 11.92 35.96 9.44
C ASN A 17 11.05 37.17 9.06
N ALA A 18 11.17 37.67 7.82
CA ALA A 18 10.39 38.81 7.35
C ALA A 18 8.87 38.52 7.19
N LEU A 19 8.49 37.28 6.88
CA LEU A 19 7.09 36.88 6.68
C LEU A 19 6.40 36.44 7.98
N MET A 20 7.18 35.87 8.91
CA MET A 20 6.70 35.33 10.18
C MET A 20 6.88 36.32 11.35
N ALA A 21 7.04 37.60 11.05
CA ALA A 21 7.07 38.65 12.07
C ALA A 21 5.73 38.71 12.83
N THR A 22 5.77 39.12 14.09
CA THR A 22 4.61 39.17 14.98
C THR A 22 3.50 40.06 14.40
N GLY A 23 2.30 39.50 14.23
CA GLY A 23 1.16 40.17 13.57
C GLY A 23 1.19 40.17 12.04
N GLY A 24 2.17 39.50 11.42
CA GLY A 24 2.22 39.26 9.97
C GLY A 24 1.21 38.20 9.51
N GLN A 25 0.90 38.20 8.21
CA GLN A 25 -0.05 37.25 7.59
C GLN A 25 0.35 35.77 7.80
N TYR A 26 1.64 35.50 8.03
CA TYR A 26 2.18 34.17 8.30
C TYR A 26 2.72 34.05 9.74
N ASP A 27 2.21 34.82 10.70
CA ASP A 27 2.56 34.63 12.11
C ASP A 27 2.00 33.29 12.60
N TRP A 28 2.84 32.27 12.48
CA TRP A 28 2.53 30.92 12.90
C TRP A 28 2.62 30.84 14.43
N GLY A 29 1.50 31.17 15.04
CA GLY A 29 1.25 31.01 16.47
C GLY A 29 0.96 29.55 16.85
N ARG A 30 0.58 29.37 18.13
CA ARG A 30 0.31 28.04 18.71
C ARG A 30 -0.74 27.23 17.93
N ASN A 31 -1.76 27.89 17.37
CA ASN A 31 -2.82 27.20 16.62
C ASN A 31 -2.28 26.50 15.38
N LYS A 32 -1.35 27.12 14.63
CA LYS A 32 -0.74 26.48 13.46
C LYS A 32 0.17 25.31 13.83
N ILE A 33 0.86 25.39 14.97
CA ILE A 33 1.64 24.26 15.50
C ILE A 33 0.73 23.07 15.81
N LEU A 34 -0.44 23.31 16.42
CA LEU A 34 -1.41 22.26 16.72
C LEU A 34 -1.99 21.65 15.44
N GLU A 35 -2.39 22.47 14.47
CA GLU A 35 -2.91 22.03 13.17
C GLU A 35 -1.92 21.11 12.44
N TRP A 36 -0.64 21.50 12.38
CA TRP A 36 0.41 20.68 11.78
C TRP A 36 0.67 19.39 12.57
N ALA A 37 0.67 19.47 13.90
CA ALA A 37 0.88 18.31 14.75
C ALA A 37 -0.26 17.28 14.61
N ASP A 38 -1.50 17.75 14.56
CA ASP A 38 -2.68 16.91 14.35
C ASP A 38 -2.66 16.29 12.94
N TYR A 39 -2.36 17.09 11.91
CA TYR A 39 -2.22 16.60 10.54
C TYR A 39 -1.14 15.50 10.44
N PHE A 40 0.07 15.76 10.92
CA PHE A 40 1.15 14.77 10.88
C PHE A 40 0.86 13.51 11.71
N SER A 41 0.15 13.65 12.82
CA SER A 41 -0.27 12.49 13.62
C SER A 41 -1.32 11.66 12.86
N SER A 42 -2.31 12.32 12.24
CA SER A 42 -3.34 11.66 11.44
C SER A 42 -2.79 10.93 10.21
N LYS A 43 -1.68 11.43 9.67
CA LYS A 43 -0.96 10.87 8.52
C LYS A 43 0.20 9.95 8.93
N ASN A 44 0.25 9.53 10.20
CA ASN A 44 1.30 8.67 10.75
C ASN A 44 2.72 9.09 10.31
N ALA A 45 2.99 10.39 10.26
CA ALA A 45 4.24 10.92 9.74
C ALA A 45 5.37 10.66 10.73
N THR A 46 6.48 10.15 10.23
CA THR A 46 7.65 9.81 11.03
C THR A 46 8.60 11.00 11.16
N ILE A 47 9.41 11.01 12.22
CA ILE A 47 10.46 12.04 12.41
C ILE A 47 11.44 12.07 11.23
N VAL A 48 11.70 10.90 10.62
CA VAL A 48 12.59 10.77 9.45
C VAL A 48 11.98 11.45 8.24
N GLU A 49 10.71 11.20 7.93
CA GLU A 49 9.97 11.88 6.86
C GLU A 49 9.98 13.40 7.06
N LEU A 50 9.64 13.89 8.25
CA LEU A 50 9.61 15.33 8.52
C LEU A 50 11.01 15.98 8.40
N SER A 51 12.06 15.25 8.80
CA SER A 51 13.44 15.72 8.67
C SER A 51 13.88 15.80 7.21
N GLN A 52 13.50 14.82 6.39
CA GLN A 52 13.78 14.82 4.96
C GLN A 52 12.96 15.89 4.23
N ALA A 53 11.68 16.04 4.56
CA ALA A 53 10.80 17.07 4.03
C ALA A 53 11.37 18.46 4.30
N TYR A 54 11.91 18.71 5.50
CA TYR A 54 12.58 19.97 5.82
C TYR A 54 13.84 20.23 4.97
N ARG A 55 14.55 19.18 4.53
CA ARG A 55 15.71 19.36 3.64
C ARG A 55 15.23 19.76 2.25
N LEU A 56 14.27 19.04 1.69
CA LEU A 56 13.69 19.29 0.38
C LEU A 56 12.95 20.64 0.30
N SER A 57 12.31 21.05 1.40
CA SER A 57 11.53 22.29 1.45
C SER A 57 12.40 23.54 1.25
N LYS A 58 13.70 23.45 1.53
CA LYS A 58 14.63 24.57 1.33
C LYS A 58 14.77 24.93 -0.15
N ASP A 59 14.68 23.96 -1.04
CA ASP A 59 14.81 24.19 -2.47
C ASP A 59 13.45 24.45 -3.12
N ALA A 60 12.41 23.74 -2.67
CA ALA A 60 11.05 23.88 -3.18
C ALA A 60 10.38 25.22 -2.77
N PHE A 61 10.53 25.63 -1.51
CA PHE A 61 9.80 26.76 -0.93
C PHE A 61 10.74 27.93 -0.61
N LYS A 62 11.19 28.66 -1.64
CA LYS A 62 12.17 29.75 -1.46
C LYS A 62 11.56 31.04 -0.92
N LYS A 63 10.39 31.42 -1.43
CA LYS A 63 9.78 32.73 -1.17
C LYS A 63 8.78 32.69 -0.01
N PHE A 64 7.97 31.64 0.06
CA PHE A 64 6.90 31.50 1.03
C PHE A 64 7.05 30.19 1.78
N PRO A 65 6.63 30.14 3.05
CA PRO A 65 6.61 28.87 3.78
C PRO A 65 5.50 27.95 3.24
N PRO A 66 5.71 26.62 3.24
CA PRO A 66 4.70 25.66 2.79
C PRO A 66 3.54 25.53 3.80
N ASN A 67 2.43 24.95 3.37
CA ASN A 67 1.43 24.39 4.31
C ASN A 67 1.79 22.93 4.71
N GLU A 68 1.06 22.36 5.68
CA GLU A 68 1.33 21.02 6.23
C GLU A 68 1.20 19.89 5.19
N VAL A 69 0.28 20.04 4.24
CA VAL A 69 0.03 19.08 3.15
C VAL A 69 1.20 19.14 2.16
N GLU A 70 1.48 20.33 1.63
CA GLU A 70 2.61 20.59 0.72
C GLU A 70 3.94 20.14 1.31
N PHE A 71 4.13 20.34 2.61
CA PHE A 71 5.34 19.95 3.31
C PHE A 71 5.52 18.43 3.37
N LEU A 72 4.46 17.69 3.72
CA LEU A 72 4.52 16.23 3.80
C LEU A 72 4.60 15.59 2.40
N ASP A 73 3.93 16.18 1.41
CA ASP A 73 3.95 15.71 0.02
C ASP A 73 5.36 15.69 -0.57
N LEU A 74 6.27 16.58 -0.14
CA LEU A 74 7.67 16.56 -0.60
C LEU A 74 8.37 15.20 -0.45
N VAL A 75 8.00 14.41 0.57
CA VAL A 75 8.61 13.10 0.84
C VAL A 75 7.70 11.93 0.51
N ARG A 76 6.42 12.19 0.24
CA ARG A 76 5.43 11.17 -0.11
C ARG A 76 5.11 11.15 -1.61
N GLN A 77 5.49 12.18 -2.35
CA GLN A 77 5.32 12.23 -3.79
C GLN A 77 6.02 11.03 -4.45
N GLY A 78 5.27 10.28 -5.25
CA GLY A 78 5.78 9.11 -5.95
C GLY A 78 6.04 7.88 -5.08
N ARG A 79 5.59 7.87 -3.81
CA ARG A 79 5.64 6.68 -2.94
C ARG A 79 4.87 5.51 -3.55
N TYR A 80 3.73 5.82 -4.15
CA TYR A 80 2.86 4.84 -4.78
C TYR A 80 3.03 4.88 -6.29
N MET A 81 2.87 3.71 -6.91
CA MET A 81 2.84 3.60 -8.36
C MET A 81 1.68 4.43 -8.93
N ASP A 82 1.88 4.97 -10.14
CA ASP A 82 0.80 5.58 -10.90
C ASP A 82 -0.42 4.65 -10.99
N LYS A 83 -1.62 5.24 -10.83
CA LYS A 83 -2.87 4.48 -10.71
C LYS A 83 -3.17 3.64 -11.95
N ASP A 84 -2.86 4.13 -13.15
CA ASP A 84 -3.19 3.45 -14.39
C ASP A 84 -2.23 2.28 -14.62
N LYS A 85 -0.94 2.47 -14.31
CA LYS A 85 0.04 1.39 -14.30
C LYS A 85 -0.27 0.33 -13.23
N ALA A 86 -0.69 0.76 -12.04
CA ALA A 86 -1.11 -0.13 -10.97
C ALA A 86 -2.35 -0.95 -11.36
N LEU A 87 -3.32 -0.34 -12.06
CA LEU A 87 -4.49 -1.05 -12.60
C LEU A 87 -4.09 -2.11 -13.62
N GLN A 88 -3.17 -1.78 -14.54
CA GLN A 88 -2.69 -2.74 -15.53
C GLN A 88 -2.13 -3.99 -14.84
N ILE A 89 -1.22 -3.81 -13.86
CA ILE A 89 -0.64 -4.92 -13.08
C ILE A 89 -1.73 -5.71 -12.36
N ALA A 90 -2.73 -5.02 -11.78
CA ALA A 90 -3.81 -5.69 -11.06
C ALA A 90 -4.67 -6.57 -11.99
N CYS A 91 -5.02 -6.08 -13.19
CA CYS A 91 -5.75 -6.87 -14.19
C CYS A 91 -4.94 -8.07 -14.67
N GLU A 92 -3.64 -7.90 -14.92
CA GLU A 92 -2.74 -8.99 -15.30
C GLU A 92 -2.65 -10.06 -14.20
N CYS A 93 -2.41 -9.65 -12.94
CA CYS A 93 -2.35 -10.57 -11.81
C CYS A 93 -3.69 -11.27 -11.56
N ALA A 94 -4.80 -10.55 -11.61
CA ALA A 94 -6.14 -11.10 -11.40
C ALA A 94 -6.52 -12.15 -12.47
N SER A 95 -6.09 -11.95 -13.72
CA SER A 95 -6.31 -12.91 -14.81
C SER A 95 -5.54 -14.22 -14.59
N LEU A 96 -4.32 -14.14 -14.05
CA LEU A 96 -3.48 -15.31 -13.76
C LEU A 96 -3.93 -16.05 -12.49
N SER A 97 -4.48 -15.32 -11.51
CA SER A 97 -4.92 -15.85 -10.21
C SER A 97 -6.01 -16.92 -10.32
N GLN A 98 -6.68 -17.03 -11.47
CA GLN A 98 -7.66 -18.07 -11.75
C GLN A 98 -7.01 -19.45 -11.98
N TYR A 99 -5.71 -19.51 -12.26
CA TYR A 99 -5.01 -20.71 -12.71
C TYR A 99 -3.80 -21.09 -11.84
N GLU A 100 -3.21 -20.13 -11.12
CA GLU A 100 -2.02 -20.34 -10.28
C GLU A 100 -2.18 -19.70 -8.90
N THR A 101 -1.39 -20.15 -7.90
CA THR A 101 -1.17 -19.40 -6.66
C THR A 101 -0.32 -18.16 -6.96
N VAL A 102 -0.95 -17.09 -7.44
CA VAL A 102 -0.30 -15.86 -7.95
C VAL A 102 0.12 -14.91 -6.82
N THR A 103 0.52 -15.43 -5.66
CA THR A 103 0.97 -14.58 -4.54
C THR A 103 2.24 -13.80 -4.90
N ASP A 104 3.11 -14.39 -5.74
CA ASP A 104 4.44 -13.84 -6.02
C ASP A 104 4.47 -12.78 -7.13
N LYS A 105 3.38 -12.58 -7.89
CA LYS A 105 3.33 -11.59 -8.99
C LYS A 105 2.82 -10.22 -8.56
N TRP A 106 2.17 -10.13 -7.39
CA TRP A 106 1.72 -8.83 -6.87
C TRP A 106 2.91 -7.99 -6.43
N GLN A 107 3.10 -6.84 -7.10
CA GLN A 107 4.28 -6.00 -6.87
C GLN A 107 4.20 -5.13 -5.62
N HIS A 108 2.99 -4.86 -5.11
CA HIS A 108 2.80 -4.00 -3.95
C HIS A 108 1.50 -4.33 -3.19
N PRO A 109 1.49 -4.34 -1.84
CA PRO A 109 0.30 -4.67 -1.04
C PRO A 109 -0.91 -3.77 -1.33
N VAL A 110 -0.70 -2.48 -1.59
CA VAL A 110 -1.78 -1.55 -1.96
C VAL A 110 -2.48 -1.96 -3.26
N ILE A 111 -1.73 -2.47 -4.24
CA ILE A 111 -2.30 -2.93 -5.52
C ILE A 111 -3.17 -4.17 -5.26
N PHE A 112 -2.65 -5.12 -4.46
CA PHE A 112 -3.39 -6.33 -4.08
C PHE A 112 -4.66 -6.00 -3.29
N GLU A 113 -4.56 -5.17 -2.24
CA GLU A 113 -5.70 -4.77 -1.42
C GLU A 113 -6.76 -4.03 -2.25
N THR A 114 -6.34 -3.12 -3.14
CA THR A 114 -7.25 -2.43 -4.05
C THR A 114 -7.98 -3.43 -4.95
N ALA A 115 -7.25 -4.40 -5.49
CA ALA A 115 -7.82 -5.45 -6.33
C ALA A 115 -8.81 -6.34 -5.56
N MET A 116 -8.52 -6.66 -4.30
CA MET A 116 -9.40 -7.41 -3.41
C MET A 116 -10.72 -6.66 -3.14
N ARG A 117 -10.64 -5.35 -2.88
CA ARG A 117 -11.85 -4.52 -2.63
C ARG A 117 -12.76 -4.39 -3.84
N ILE A 118 -12.19 -4.36 -5.04
CA ILE A 118 -12.95 -4.32 -6.30
C ILE A 118 -13.46 -5.71 -6.67
N GLY A 119 -12.67 -6.74 -6.40
CA GLY A 119 -12.92 -8.12 -6.76
C GLY A 119 -12.26 -8.50 -8.09
N PHE A 120 -11.58 -9.64 -8.11
CA PHE A 120 -10.83 -10.12 -9.28
C PHE A 120 -11.73 -10.39 -10.49
N PHE A 121 -12.97 -10.81 -10.26
CA PHE A 121 -13.96 -10.99 -11.34
C PHE A 121 -14.28 -9.66 -12.02
N ALA A 122 -14.55 -8.60 -11.24
CA ALA A 122 -14.86 -7.28 -11.78
C ALA A 122 -13.68 -6.71 -12.58
N LEU A 123 -12.45 -6.87 -12.07
CA LEU A 123 -11.24 -6.43 -12.78
C LEU A 123 -11.04 -7.08 -14.15
N THR A 124 -11.57 -8.27 -14.37
CA THR A 124 -11.33 -9.09 -15.58
C THR A 124 -12.53 -9.13 -16.53
N HIS A 125 -13.75 -8.92 -16.04
CA HIS A 125 -14.98 -9.11 -16.81
C HIS A 125 -15.84 -7.84 -16.97
N GLU A 126 -15.64 -6.80 -16.16
CA GLU A 126 -16.37 -5.54 -16.33
C GLU A 126 -15.75 -4.66 -17.43
N PRO A 127 -16.56 -3.76 -18.06
CA PRO A 127 -16.05 -2.81 -19.03
C PRO A 127 -14.95 -1.90 -18.46
N ALA A 128 -13.92 -1.63 -19.26
CA ALA A 128 -12.74 -0.88 -18.84
C ALA A 128 -13.05 0.51 -18.25
N TYR A 129 -14.08 1.21 -18.76
CA TYR A 129 -14.47 2.53 -18.23
C TYR A 129 -15.02 2.44 -16.81
N THR A 130 -15.78 1.39 -16.49
CA THR A 130 -16.33 1.16 -15.15
C THR A 130 -15.22 0.79 -14.16
N VAL A 131 -14.32 -0.10 -14.59
CA VAL A 131 -13.20 -0.57 -13.76
C VAL A 131 -12.25 0.58 -13.43
N LYS A 132 -11.91 1.43 -14.40
CA LYS A 132 -11.01 2.58 -14.19
C LYS A 132 -11.51 3.54 -13.10
N ASP A 133 -12.80 3.87 -13.12
CA ASP A 133 -13.39 4.79 -12.14
C ASP A 133 -13.50 4.17 -10.74
N LYS A 134 -13.81 2.87 -10.65
CA LYS A 134 -13.78 2.13 -9.37
C LYS A 134 -12.35 2.05 -8.83
N TRP A 135 -11.39 1.72 -9.71
CA TRP A 135 -9.99 1.63 -9.39
C TRP A 135 -9.42 2.94 -8.86
N ALA A 136 -9.61 4.05 -9.57
CA ALA A 136 -9.05 5.33 -9.16
C ALA A 136 -9.51 5.75 -7.75
N ARG A 137 -10.78 5.51 -7.41
CA ARG A 137 -11.32 5.81 -6.08
C ARG A 137 -10.80 4.86 -5.01
N ALA A 138 -10.84 3.55 -5.27
CA ALA A 138 -10.39 2.54 -4.31
C ALA A 138 -8.88 2.65 -4.06
N TYR A 139 -8.08 2.78 -5.12
CA TYR A 139 -6.62 2.90 -5.03
C TYR A 139 -6.21 4.11 -4.20
N LYS A 140 -6.86 5.27 -4.44
CA LYS A 140 -6.62 6.46 -3.61
C LYS A 140 -6.96 6.20 -2.14
N ALA A 141 -8.11 5.60 -1.84
CA ALA A 141 -8.51 5.31 -0.47
C ALA A 141 -7.53 4.36 0.23
N VAL A 142 -7.08 3.30 -0.45
CA VAL A 142 -6.11 2.34 0.11
C VAL A 142 -4.74 3.02 0.35
N CYS A 143 -4.26 3.86 -0.57
CA CYS A 143 -3.05 4.66 -0.34
C CYS A 143 -3.21 5.59 0.87
N ASP A 144 -4.35 6.29 0.97
CA ASP A 144 -4.62 7.21 2.08
C ASP A 144 -4.70 6.47 3.43
N GLU A 145 -5.29 5.27 3.46
CA GLU A 145 -5.34 4.40 4.63
C GLU A 145 -3.95 3.88 5.02
N MET A 146 -3.14 3.45 4.05
CA MET A 146 -1.77 3.02 4.31
C MET A 146 -0.92 4.17 4.86
N ASP A 147 -1.09 5.37 4.30
CA ASP A 147 -0.47 6.60 4.82
C ASP A 147 -0.99 6.99 6.21
N ALA A 148 -2.22 6.60 6.58
CA ALA A 148 -2.74 6.75 7.94
C ALA A 148 -2.24 5.65 8.89
N GLY A 149 -1.48 4.66 8.40
CA GLY A 149 -0.88 3.59 9.19
C GLY A 149 -1.57 2.22 9.05
N ALA A 150 -2.52 2.05 8.13
CA ALA A 150 -3.05 0.73 7.81
C ALA A 150 -1.95 -0.18 7.27
N MET A 151 -1.96 -1.44 7.69
CA MET A 151 -1.01 -2.45 7.23
C MET A 151 -1.71 -3.41 6.28
N PHE A 152 -1.25 -3.41 5.03
CA PHE A 152 -1.69 -4.37 4.03
C PHE A 152 -0.56 -5.36 3.75
N ALA A 153 -0.90 -6.63 3.55
CA ALA A 153 0.04 -7.68 3.22
C ALA A 153 -0.49 -8.48 2.04
N ILE A 154 0.42 -8.88 1.15
CA ILE A 154 0.12 -9.89 0.14
C ILE A 154 0.21 -11.25 0.85
N PRO A 155 -0.86 -12.06 0.87
CA PRO A 155 -0.81 -13.37 1.49
C PRO A 155 0.32 -14.20 0.86
N THR A 156 1.15 -14.81 1.70
CA THR A 156 2.06 -15.86 1.27
C THR A 156 1.34 -17.18 1.49
N ALA A 157 1.00 -17.87 0.42
CA ALA A 157 0.50 -19.23 0.56
C ALA A 157 1.68 -20.12 0.97
N PRO A 158 1.66 -20.79 2.15
CA PRO A 158 2.55 -21.92 2.32
C PRO A 158 2.16 -22.92 1.23
N LEU A 159 3.10 -23.30 0.37
CA LEU A 159 2.92 -24.46 -0.48
C LEU A 159 2.54 -25.61 0.45
N LEU A 160 1.29 -26.07 0.37
CA LEU A 160 0.93 -27.38 0.87
C LEU A 160 1.68 -28.34 -0.05
N GLU A 161 2.96 -28.60 0.26
CA GLU A 161 3.63 -29.77 -0.26
C GLU A 161 2.70 -30.92 0.09
N ASN A 162 2.11 -31.54 -0.92
CA ASN A 162 1.40 -32.79 -0.79
C ASN A 162 2.45 -33.82 -0.37
N LYS A 163 2.82 -33.82 0.91
CA LYS A 163 3.54 -34.91 1.58
C LYS A 163 2.54 -36.03 1.77
N GLN A 164 1.90 -36.46 0.69
CA GLN A 164 1.36 -37.81 0.68
C GLN A 164 2.59 -38.69 0.86
N PRO A 165 2.72 -39.41 2.00
CA PRO A 165 3.78 -40.40 2.10
C PRO A 165 3.58 -41.31 0.88
N ILE A 166 4.64 -41.46 0.09
CA ILE A 166 4.68 -42.47 -0.98
C ILE A 166 4.21 -43.75 -0.31
N ALA A 167 3.08 -44.29 -0.76
CA ALA A 167 2.54 -45.52 -0.21
C ALA A 167 3.67 -46.56 -0.22
N SER A 168 3.88 -47.25 0.90
CA SER A 168 4.89 -48.30 0.95
C SER A 168 4.62 -49.33 -0.15
N ASP A 169 5.67 -49.95 -0.69
CA ASP A 169 5.53 -50.98 -1.72
C ASP A 169 4.57 -52.10 -1.28
N GLU A 170 4.50 -52.40 0.01
CA GLU A 170 3.53 -53.33 0.59
C GLU A 170 2.08 -52.88 0.41
N PHE A 171 1.77 -51.61 0.68
CA PHE A 171 0.43 -51.07 0.49
C PHE A 171 0.06 -51.02 -1.00
N ALA A 172 1.02 -50.64 -1.86
CA ALA A 172 0.83 -50.65 -3.31
C ALA A 172 0.56 -52.07 -3.84
N MET A 173 1.31 -53.08 -3.37
CA MET A 173 1.08 -54.49 -3.72
C MET A 173 -0.25 -55.02 -3.15
N GLN A 174 -0.66 -54.59 -1.96
CA GLN A 174 -1.95 -54.97 -1.36
C GLN A 174 -3.13 -54.41 -2.17
N MET A 175 -3.04 -53.17 -2.64
CA MET A 175 -4.04 -52.57 -3.54
C MET A 175 -4.04 -53.21 -4.93
N LEU A 176 -2.87 -53.51 -5.50
CA LEU A 176 -2.78 -54.20 -6.79
C LEU A 176 -3.35 -55.63 -6.73
N SER A 177 -3.16 -56.33 -5.61
CA SER A 177 -3.70 -57.68 -5.41
C SER A 177 -5.21 -57.67 -5.14
N SER A 178 -5.76 -56.65 -4.47
CA SER A 178 -7.20 -56.49 -4.28
C SER A 178 -7.92 -56.17 -5.60
N CYS A 179 -7.32 -55.33 -6.46
CA CYS A 179 -7.84 -55.06 -7.80
C CYS A 179 -7.75 -56.29 -8.74
N LYS A 180 -6.77 -57.18 -8.58
CA LYS A 180 -6.69 -58.43 -9.35
C LYS A 180 -7.76 -59.44 -8.92
N LYS A 181 -8.08 -59.50 -7.61
CA LYS A 181 -9.16 -60.37 -7.10
C LYS A 181 -10.54 -59.93 -7.59
N SER A 182 -10.77 -58.63 -7.80
CA SER A 182 -12.07 -58.14 -8.31
C SER A 182 -12.30 -58.43 -9.81
N LYS A 183 -11.27 -58.81 -10.56
CA LYS A 183 -11.38 -59.19 -11.99
C LYS A 183 -11.53 -60.70 -12.23
N GLY A 184 -11.62 -61.50 -11.15
CA GLY A 184 -11.73 -62.96 -11.21
C GLY A 184 -13.13 -63.54 -11.00
N VAL A 185 -14.20 -62.73 -11.01
CA VAL A 185 -15.58 -63.22 -10.90
C VAL A 185 -16.37 -62.81 -12.15
N LEU A 186 -16.04 -63.46 -13.26
CA LEU A 186 -16.93 -63.68 -14.39
C LEU A 186 -16.58 -65.08 -14.95
N ALA A 187 -17.13 -66.10 -14.30
CA ALA A 187 -17.33 -67.43 -14.85
C ALA A 187 -18.70 -67.91 -14.37
#